data_AF-A0A2T4BUT3-F1
#
_entry.id   AF-A0A2T4BUT3-F1
#
_cell.length_a   1.000
_cell.length_b   1.000
_cell.length_c   1.000
_cell.angle_alpha   90.00
_cell.angle_beta   90.00
_cell.angle_gamma   90.00
#
_symmetry.space_group_name_H-M   'P 1'
#
loop_
_entity.id
_entity.type
_entity.pdbx_description
1 polymer ?
#
loop_
_entity_poly.entity_id
_entity_poly.type
_entity_poly.pdbx_seq_one_letter_code
_entity_poly.pdbx_strand_id
1 'polypeptide(L)'
;MAFDDSFLSPRGLLVNNHSNFVCHGPNFSKLQEATQATETLPYSDQTFIQTIGFSDYGFQELYVDIVTPLINDFWTYGYRHVGEVCQTIVELSSTAEADYNKIFDALARLYGNESDNDALRSQVQQTIRERLERLSSLSESADETANLLKGAIENVTGMQMLVKRIKDAQLGSQDTVERLRKCHEGERDGDENFQDDLDALERLKNLIDTQNMEDDTQGSLQNLQQAVGATVEIVNDLTALSDYVAEHTEPGPGPLLNLEKATLLEMWSNLGVEVQKFIDDYMS
;
A
#
# COMPACT_ATOMS: atom_id res chain seq x y z
N MET A 1 35.64 1.96 -6.32
CA MET A 1 34.30 1.39 -6.04
C MET A 1 34.06 0.32 -7.10
N ALA A 2 33.62 -0.87 -6.74
CA ALA A 2 33.22 -1.90 -7.71
C ALA A 2 31.70 -1.95 -7.70
N PHE A 3 31.08 -1.64 -8.83
CA PHE A 3 29.64 -1.75 -9.01
C PHE A 3 29.31 -3.24 -9.22
N ASP A 4 28.34 -3.75 -8.46
CA ASP A 4 27.93 -5.15 -8.57
C ASP A 4 27.04 -5.39 -9.80
N ASP A 5 26.80 -6.66 -10.13
CA ASP A 5 26.07 -7.07 -11.34
C ASP A 5 24.59 -6.67 -11.31
N SER A 6 24.07 -6.27 -10.15
CA SER A 6 22.70 -5.82 -9.93
C SER A 6 22.58 -4.29 -9.82
N PHE A 7 23.68 -3.56 -9.96
CA PHE A 7 23.73 -2.10 -9.87
C PHE A 7 22.84 -1.46 -10.95
N LEU A 8 22.08 -0.41 -10.58
CA LEU A 8 21.06 0.26 -11.39
C LEU A 8 19.83 -0.59 -11.75
N SER A 9 19.81 -1.87 -11.39
CA SER A 9 18.66 -2.74 -11.64
C SER A 9 17.53 -2.50 -10.64
N PRO A 10 16.29 -2.83 -10.99
CA PRO A 10 15.17 -2.72 -10.05
C PRO A 10 15.11 -3.92 -9.09
N ARG A 11 16.27 -4.42 -8.64
CA ARG A 11 16.42 -5.69 -7.89
C ARG A 11 15.48 -5.81 -6.68
N GLY A 12 15.26 -4.73 -5.93
CA GLY A 12 14.38 -4.76 -4.76
C GLY A 12 12.88 -4.77 -5.11
N LEU A 13 12.52 -4.33 -6.32
CA LEU A 13 11.13 -4.35 -6.82
C LEU A 13 10.75 -5.70 -7.44
N LEU A 14 11.72 -6.58 -7.66
CA LEU A 14 11.50 -7.91 -8.21
C LEU A 14 11.90 -9.00 -7.20
N VAL A 15 11.04 -10.00 -7.04
CA VAL A 15 11.27 -11.18 -6.20
C VAL A 15 11.33 -12.45 -7.06
N ASN A 16 11.66 -13.58 -6.43
CA ASN A 16 11.74 -14.90 -7.08
C ASN A 16 12.64 -14.89 -8.32
N ASN A 17 13.94 -14.62 -8.14
CA ASN A 17 14.91 -14.53 -9.22
C ASN A 17 14.52 -13.51 -10.30
N HIS A 18 14.11 -12.32 -9.88
CA HIS A 18 13.82 -11.17 -10.75
C HIS A 18 12.64 -11.37 -11.70
N SER A 19 11.67 -12.22 -11.33
CA SER A 19 10.56 -12.60 -12.23
C SER A 19 9.20 -12.08 -11.80
N ASN A 20 9.01 -11.72 -10.53
CA ASN A 20 7.72 -11.29 -10.01
C ASN A 20 7.82 -9.91 -9.36
N PHE A 21 6.79 -9.09 -9.49
CA PHE A 21 6.69 -7.84 -8.74
C PHE A 21 6.62 -8.10 -7.22
N VAL A 22 7.25 -7.23 -6.44
CA VAL A 22 7.29 -7.30 -4.97
C VAL A 22 5.91 -7.12 -4.32
N CYS A 23 5.01 -6.37 -4.95
CA CYS A 23 3.63 -6.27 -4.48
C CYS A 23 2.82 -7.49 -4.91
N HIS A 24 2.46 -8.31 -3.93
CA HIS A 24 1.78 -9.57 -4.16
C HIS A 24 0.27 -9.35 -4.27
N GLY A 25 -0.29 -9.58 -5.46
CA GLY A 25 -1.71 -9.40 -5.76
C GLY A 25 -2.69 -9.90 -4.68
N PRO A 26 -2.57 -11.15 -4.20
CA PRO A 26 -3.42 -11.66 -3.12
C PRO A 26 -3.44 -10.84 -1.84
N ASN A 27 -2.35 -10.14 -1.48
CA ASN A 27 -2.34 -9.26 -0.31
C ASN A 27 -3.18 -8.00 -0.56
N PHE A 28 -3.17 -7.48 -1.79
CA PHE A 28 -3.97 -6.32 -2.17
C PHE A 28 -5.44 -6.68 -2.42
N SER A 29 -5.74 -7.90 -2.86
CA SER A 29 -7.11 -8.45 -2.88
C SER A 29 -7.70 -8.46 -1.48
N LYS A 30 -6.96 -8.98 -0.49
CA LYS A 30 -7.40 -8.96 0.92
C LYS A 30 -7.58 -7.55 1.46
N LEU A 31 -6.65 -6.63 1.18
CA LEU A 31 -6.82 -5.23 1.55
C LEU A 31 -8.08 -4.61 0.93
N GLN A 32 -8.36 -4.91 -0.33
CA GLN A 32 -9.57 -4.43 -1.02
C GLN A 32 -10.83 -5.03 -0.41
N GLU A 33 -10.88 -6.34 -0.20
CA GLU A 33 -11.98 -7.05 0.46
C GLU A 33 -12.23 -6.49 1.87
N ALA A 34 -11.18 -6.25 2.63
CA ALA A 34 -11.25 -5.63 3.95
C ALA A 34 -11.81 -4.21 3.85
N THR A 35 -11.31 -3.39 2.93
CA THR A 35 -11.83 -2.03 2.70
C THR A 35 -13.32 -2.05 2.32
N GLN A 36 -13.74 -2.95 1.44
CA GLN A 36 -15.15 -3.12 1.06
C GLN A 36 -16.00 -3.60 2.24
N ALA A 37 -15.47 -4.50 3.08
CA ALA A 37 -16.16 -4.94 4.28
C ALA A 37 -16.42 -3.75 5.24
N THR A 38 -15.49 -2.80 5.36
CA THR A 38 -15.73 -1.56 6.10
C THR A 38 -16.79 -0.65 5.47
N GLU A 39 -16.92 -0.61 4.15
CA GLU A 39 -17.95 0.20 3.49
C GLU A 39 -19.37 -0.30 3.80
N THR A 40 -19.52 -1.59 4.12
CA THR A 40 -20.81 -2.17 4.52
C THR A 40 -21.15 -1.94 6.00
N LEU A 41 -20.23 -1.37 6.78
CA LEU A 41 -20.46 -1.10 8.20
C LEU A 41 -21.40 0.10 8.36
N PRO A 42 -22.32 0.05 9.34
CA PRO A 42 -23.26 1.13 9.57
C PRO A 42 -22.55 2.38 10.11
N TYR A 43 -22.55 3.45 9.32
CA TYR A 43 -21.89 4.74 9.61
C TYR A 43 -22.86 5.86 10.00
N SER A 44 -24.13 5.53 10.18
CA SER A 44 -25.19 6.44 10.61
C SER A 44 -26.30 5.68 11.32
N ASP A 45 -27.08 6.36 12.14
CA ASP A 45 -28.24 5.78 12.84
C ASP A 45 -29.17 5.03 11.87
N GLN A 46 -29.45 5.66 10.72
CA GLN A 46 -30.31 5.09 9.70
C GLN A 46 -29.74 3.79 9.13
N THR A 47 -28.47 3.79 8.73
CA THR A 47 -27.82 2.56 8.22
C THR A 47 -27.67 1.51 9.32
N PHE A 48 -27.49 1.91 10.57
CA PHE A 48 -27.38 1.00 11.71
C PHE A 48 -28.69 0.26 11.96
N ILE A 49 -29.81 0.99 12.01
CA ILE A 49 -31.13 0.39 12.17
C ILE A 49 -31.45 -0.54 11.00
N GLN A 50 -31.17 -0.12 9.76
CA GLN A 50 -31.43 -0.94 8.58
C GLN A 50 -30.59 -2.22 8.52
N THR A 51 -29.32 -2.15 8.91
CA THR A 51 -28.40 -3.29 8.81
C THR A 51 -28.53 -4.25 9.99
N ILE A 52 -28.75 -3.74 11.21
CA ILE A 52 -28.73 -4.54 12.44
C ILE A 52 -30.15 -4.97 12.87
N GLY A 53 -31.14 -4.09 12.68
CA GLY A 53 -32.54 -4.40 12.92
C GLY A 53 -32.96 -4.42 14.39
N PHE A 54 -32.44 -3.50 15.21
CA PHE A 54 -33.00 -3.26 16.54
C PHE A 54 -34.41 -2.65 16.44
N SER A 55 -35.26 -2.96 17.42
CA SER A 55 -36.48 -2.22 17.69
C SER A 55 -36.16 -0.78 18.13
N ASP A 56 -37.13 0.14 18.02
CA ASP A 56 -36.92 1.54 18.44
C ASP A 56 -36.52 1.64 19.92
N TYR A 57 -37.12 0.84 20.80
CA TYR A 57 -36.80 0.82 22.22
C TYR A 57 -35.43 0.21 22.52
N GLY A 58 -35.08 -0.90 21.87
CA GLY A 58 -33.77 -1.52 22.01
C GLY A 58 -32.65 -0.62 21.48
N PHE A 59 -32.87 0.01 20.33
CA PHE A 59 -31.94 0.98 19.76
C PHE A 59 -31.71 2.16 20.70
N GLN A 60 -32.78 2.75 21.25
CA GLN A 60 -32.66 3.86 22.21
C GLN A 60 -31.95 3.45 23.50
N GLU A 61 -32.26 2.27 24.03
CA GLU A 61 -31.66 1.76 25.27
C GLU A 61 -30.15 1.61 25.16
N LEU A 62 -29.65 1.13 24.01
CA LEU A 62 -28.23 0.87 23.78
C LEU A 62 -27.51 2.03 23.06
N TYR A 63 -28.22 3.12 22.76
CA TYR A 63 -27.76 4.14 21.83
C TYR A 63 -26.46 4.82 22.28
N VAL A 64 -26.40 5.20 23.55
CA VAL A 64 -25.33 6.06 24.08
C VAL A 64 -24.03 5.28 24.27
N ASP A 65 -24.12 4.08 24.82
CA ASP A 65 -22.95 3.32 25.28
C ASP A 65 -22.48 2.24 24.30
N ILE A 66 -23.32 1.84 23.34
CA ILE A 66 -23.00 0.80 22.36
C ILE A 66 -23.09 1.34 20.94
N VAL A 67 -24.22 1.90 20.51
CA VAL A 67 -24.44 2.27 19.11
C VAL A 67 -23.58 3.45 18.67
N THR A 68 -23.58 4.53 19.45
CA THR A 68 -22.84 5.77 19.10
C THR A 68 -21.33 5.53 18.96
N PRO A 69 -20.65 4.83 19.89
CA PRO A 69 -19.25 4.48 19.73
C PRO A 69 -18.98 3.67 18.45
N LEU A 70 -19.81 2.67 18.16
CA LEU A 70 -19.65 1.83 16.97
C LEU A 70 -19.76 2.64 15.67
N ILE A 71 -20.77 3.52 15.56
CA ILE A 71 -20.98 4.36 14.37
C ILE A 71 -19.80 5.32 14.13
N ASN A 72 -19.29 5.95 15.20
CA ASN A 72 -18.21 6.93 15.08
C ASN A 72 -16.87 6.31 14.68
N ASP A 73 -16.67 5.03 15.00
CA ASP A 73 -15.39 4.34 14.84
C ASP A 73 -15.30 3.57 13.50
N PHE A 74 -16.26 3.67 12.56
CA PHE A 74 -16.25 2.85 11.34
C PHE A 74 -15.64 3.49 10.07
N TRP A 75 -14.94 4.62 10.13
CA TRP A 75 -14.50 5.33 8.91
C TRP A 75 -12.99 5.54 8.79
N THR A 76 -12.34 5.07 7.70
CA THR A 76 -11.35 5.82 6.87
C THR A 76 -10.92 5.06 5.58
N TYR A 77 -10.53 5.81 4.54
CA TYR A 77 -10.03 5.42 3.21
C TYR A 77 -8.49 5.41 3.10
N GLY A 78 -7.91 4.59 2.19
CA GLY A 78 -6.47 4.63 1.89
C GLY A 78 -5.98 4.00 0.56
N TYR A 79 -6.86 3.53 -0.33
CA TYR A 79 -6.47 2.62 -1.43
C TYR A 79 -5.95 3.29 -2.72
N ARG A 80 -6.42 4.51 -3.04
CA ARG A 80 -6.29 5.09 -4.40
C ARG A 80 -4.85 5.39 -4.86
N HIS A 81 -3.92 5.64 -3.95
CA HIS A 81 -2.56 6.09 -4.29
C HIS A 81 -1.61 4.97 -4.74
N VAL A 82 -1.94 3.70 -4.47
CA VAL A 82 -1.11 2.56 -4.88
C VAL A 82 -1.05 2.43 -6.40
N GLY A 83 -2.16 2.68 -7.10
CA GLY A 83 -2.21 2.64 -8.56
C GLY A 83 -1.31 3.70 -9.21
N GLU A 84 -1.21 4.89 -8.63
CA GLU A 84 -0.38 6.00 -9.13
C GLU A 84 1.13 5.65 -9.06
N VAL A 85 1.56 5.04 -7.96
CA VAL A 85 2.93 4.51 -7.80
C VAL A 85 3.22 3.43 -8.84
N CYS A 86 2.29 2.49 -9.04
CA CYS A 86 2.45 1.41 -10.02
C CYS A 86 2.54 1.95 -11.45
N GLN A 87 1.70 2.93 -11.81
CA GLN A 87 1.74 3.57 -13.12
C GLN A 87 3.09 4.26 -13.38
N THR A 88 3.65 4.92 -12.37
CA THR A 88 4.97 5.56 -12.44
C THR A 88 6.08 4.51 -12.68
N ILE A 89 5.99 3.33 -12.06
CA ILE A 89 6.93 2.23 -12.29
C ILE A 89 6.84 1.71 -13.73
N VAL A 90 5.63 1.58 -14.30
CA VAL A 90 5.43 1.20 -15.71
C VAL A 90 6.09 2.22 -16.64
N GLU A 91 5.86 3.51 -16.40
CA GLU A 91 6.46 4.59 -17.19
C GLU A 91 8.00 4.59 -17.10
N LEU A 92 8.56 4.42 -15.91
CA LEU A 92 10.02 4.33 -15.71
C LEU A 92 10.62 3.11 -16.40
N SER A 93 9.91 1.97 -16.38
CA SER A 93 10.31 0.74 -17.05
C SER A 93 10.30 0.93 -18.57
N SER A 94 9.29 1.61 -19.11
CA SER A 94 9.15 1.86 -20.55
C SER A 94 10.26 2.72 -21.16
N THR A 95 10.87 3.62 -20.37
CA THR A 95 11.98 4.47 -20.84
C THR A 95 13.35 3.93 -20.47
N ALA A 96 13.45 2.86 -19.68
CA ALA A 96 14.71 2.35 -19.15
C ALA A 96 15.72 2.02 -20.26
N GLU A 97 15.29 1.35 -21.34
CA GLU A 97 16.16 1.04 -22.48
C GLU A 97 16.77 2.29 -23.09
N ALA A 98 15.95 3.29 -23.41
CA ALA A 98 16.42 4.53 -24.01
C ALA A 98 17.37 5.30 -23.07
N ASP A 99 17.07 5.35 -21.78
CA ASP A 99 17.86 6.07 -20.78
C ASP A 99 19.21 5.38 -20.55
N TYR A 100 19.23 4.07 -20.32
CA TYR A 100 20.48 3.32 -20.12
C TYR A 100 21.30 3.22 -21.40
N ASN A 101 20.69 3.12 -22.59
CA ASN A 101 21.45 3.18 -23.85
C ASN A 101 22.28 4.47 -23.93
N LYS A 102 21.66 5.63 -23.66
CA LYS A 102 22.37 6.92 -23.63
C LYS A 102 23.48 6.95 -22.59
N ILE A 103 23.22 6.47 -21.37
CA ILE A 103 24.20 6.48 -20.27
C ILE A 103 25.40 5.59 -20.61
N PHE A 104 25.17 4.34 -21.01
CA PHE A 104 26.24 3.39 -21.33
C PHE A 104 27.11 3.87 -22.48
N ASP A 105 26.49 4.33 -23.58
CA ASP A 105 27.22 4.76 -24.77
C ASP A 105 28.06 6.01 -24.48
N ALA A 106 27.51 6.96 -23.71
CA ALA A 106 28.21 8.18 -23.36
C ALA A 106 29.34 7.93 -22.35
N LEU A 107 29.16 7.02 -21.38
CA LEU A 107 30.23 6.60 -20.46
C LEU A 107 31.36 5.87 -21.19
N ALA A 108 31.03 4.98 -22.14
CA ALA A 108 32.05 4.27 -22.93
C ALA A 108 32.93 5.24 -23.74
N ARG A 109 32.32 6.29 -24.31
CA ARG A 109 33.06 7.38 -24.99
C ARG A 109 33.89 8.21 -24.01
N LEU A 110 33.28 8.62 -22.91
CA LEU A 110 33.91 9.48 -21.90
C LEU A 110 35.13 8.81 -21.26
N TYR A 111 35.08 7.53 -20.92
CA TYR A 111 36.24 6.84 -20.33
C TYR A 111 37.18 6.21 -21.36
N GLY A 112 36.81 6.26 -22.64
CA GLY A 112 37.60 5.80 -23.77
C GLY A 112 38.38 6.93 -24.45
N ASN A 113 37.91 7.32 -25.64
CA ASN A 113 38.62 8.25 -26.53
C ASN A 113 38.26 9.72 -26.33
N GLU A 114 37.30 10.05 -25.45
CA GLU A 114 36.81 11.41 -25.23
C GLU A 114 36.89 11.84 -23.75
N SER A 115 37.93 11.40 -23.01
CA SER A 115 38.12 11.70 -21.58
C SER A 115 38.15 13.17 -21.22
N ASP A 116 38.73 13.97 -22.11
CA ASP A 116 38.94 15.40 -21.90
C ASP A 116 37.76 16.22 -22.47
N ASN A 117 36.65 15.58 -22.84
CA ASN A 117 35.47 16.22 -23.40
C ASN A 117 34.49 16.67 -22.29
N ASP A 118 34.71 17.87 -21.76
CA ASP A 118 33.87 18.47 -20.71
C ASP A 118 32.39 18.63 -21.11
N ALA A 119 32.11 18.83 -22.41
CA ALA A 119 30.75 18.92 -22.91
C ALA A 119 30.04 17.56 -22.85
N LEU A 120 30.73 16.49 -23.24
CA LEU A 120 30.22 15.12 -23.11
C LEU A 120 30.02 14.76 -21.63
N ARG A 121 30.96 15.12 -20.75
CA ARG A 121 30.83 14.89 -19.31
C ARG A 121 29.59 15.57 -18.73
N SER A 122 29.36 16.83 -19.11
CA SER A 122 28.17 17.58 -18.70
C SER A 122 26.88 16.92 -19.21
N GLN A 123 26.89 16.41 -20.44
CA GLN A 123 25.75 15.70 -21.02
C GLN A 123 25.45 14.37 -20.31
N VAL A 124 26.50 13.60 -19.96
CA VAL A 124 26.37 12.37 -19.17
C VAL A 124 25.75 12.68 -17.81
N GLN A 125 26.28 13.68 -17.10
CA GLN A 125 25.73 14.10 -15.81
C GLN A 125 24.27 14.54 -15.91
N GLN A 126 23.93 15.31 -16.95
CA GLN A 126 22.55 15.74 -17.16
C GLN A 126 21.62 14.55 -17.39
N THR A 127 22.04 13.57 -18.19
CA THR A 127 21.24 12.36 -18.46
C THR A 127 21.03 11.52 -17.20
N ILE A 128 22.08 11.36 -16.38
CA ILE A 128 21.98 10.67 -15.09
C ILE A 128 21.04 11.43 -14.14
N ARG A 129 21.15 12.76 -14.08
CA ARG A 129 20.27 13.61 -13.25
C ARG A 129 18.81 13.52 -13.64
N GLU A 130 18.48 13.59 -14.93
CA GLU A 130 17.09 13.48 -15.40
C GLU A 130 16.45 12.14 -15.00
N ARG A 131 17.23 11.04 -15.08
CA ARG A 131 16.75 9.72 -14.63
C ARG A 131 16.64 9.65 -13.10
N LEU A 132 17.62 10.21 -12.39
CA LEU A 132 17.64 10.30 -10.92
C LEU A 132 16.43 11.09 -10.40
N GLU A 133 16.12 12.25 -10.97
CA GLU A 133 14.97 13.09 -10.58
C GLU A 133 13.66 12.30 -10.66
N ARG A 134 13.43 11.57 -11.77
CA ARG A 134 12.21 10.75 -11.91
C ARG A 134 12.13 9.61 -10.90
N LEU A 135 13.26 8.99 -10.56
CA LEU A 135 13.32 7.91 -9.56
C LEU A 135 13.19 8.45 -8.13
N SER A 136 13.73 9.63 -7.84
CA SER A 136 13.52 10.32 -6.57
C SER A 136 12.04 10.67 -6.39
N SER A 137 11.37 11.20 -7.42
CA SER A 137 9.92 11.44 -7.37
C SER A 137 9.11 10.16 -7.16
N LEU A 138 9.48 9.04 -7.80
CA LEU A 138 8.87 7.74 -7.51
C LEU A 138 9.08 7.36 -6.03
N SER A 139 10.31 7.50 -5.51
CA SER A 139 10.61 7.14 -4.13
C SER A 139 9.84 7.97 -3.12
N GLU A 140 9.71 9.28 -3.35
CA GLU A 140 8.89 10.18 -2.52
C GLU A 140 7.41 9.80 -2.56
N SER A 141 6.87 9.55 -3.76
CA SER A 141 5.48 9.14 -3.94
C SER A 141 5.17 7.78 -3.30
N ALA A 142 6.09 6.83 -3.42
CA ALA A 142 5.98 5.52 -2.78
C ALA A 142 6.01 5.63 -1.26
N ASP A 143 6.90 6.46 -0.69
CA ASP A 143 7.00 6.69 0.75
C ASP A 143 5.73 7.37 1.30
N GLU A 144 5.25 8.41 0.62
CA GLU A 144 3.99 9.08 0.97
C GLU A 144 2.82 8.10 0.95
N THR A 145 2.70 7.29 -0.11
CA THR A 145 1.64 6.28 -0.25
C THR A 145 1.71 5.23 0.86
N ALA A 146 2.91 4.74 1.18
CA ALA A 146 3.12 3.77 2.26
C ALA A 146 2.76 4.37 3.62
N ASN A 147 3.11 5.63 3.87
CA ASN A 147 2.77 6.35 5.10
C ASN A 147 1.25 6.59 5.23
N LEU A 148 0.58 6.97 4.15
CA LEU A 148 -0.88 7.12 4.11
C LEU A 148 -1.58 5.79 4.39
N LEU A 149 -1.17 4.71 3.73
CA LEU A 149 -1.76 3.40 3.94
C LEU A 149 -1.49 2.89 5.36
N LYS A 150 -0.27 3.09 5.87
CA LYS A 150 0.06 2.75 7.26
C LYS A 150 -0.86 3.47 8.24
N GLY A 151 -1.04 4.78 8.08
CA GLY A 151 -1.94 5.57 8.93
C GLY A 151 -3.39 5.09 8.86
N ALA A 152 -3.87 4.75 7.66
CA ALA A 152 -5.21 4.18 7.47
C ALA A 152 -5.36 2.82 8.17
N ILE A 153 -4.40 1.91 7.98
CA ILE A 153 -4.38 0.59 8.62
C ILE A 153 -4.32 0.70 10.14
N GLU A 154 -3.45 1.55 10.69
CA GLU A 154 -3.34 1.78 12.13
C GLU A 154 -4.65 2.31 12.71
N ASN A 155 -5.31 3.24 12.02
CA ASN A 155 -6.61 3.77 12.43
C ASN A 155 -7.68 2.67 12.45
N VAL A 156 -7.81 1.94 11.34
CA VAL A 156 -8.80 0.87 11.18
C VAL A 156 -8.57 -0.28 12.17
N THR A 157 -7.33 -0.67 12.41
CA THR A 157 -6.98 -1.69 13.42
C THR A 157 -7.31 -1.21 14.83
N GLY A 158 -7.02 0.07 15.13
CA GLY A 158 -7.41 0.71 16.38
C GLY A 158 -8.92 0.68 16.61
N MET A 159 -9.69 1.06 15.60
CA MET A 159 -11.14 1.01 15.58
C MET A 159 -11.67 -0.41 15.78
N GLN A 160 -11.14 -1.39 15.06
CA GLN A 160 -11.51 -2.79 15.21
C GLN A 160 -11.27 -3.31 16.64
N MET A 161 -10.16 -2.94 17.27
CA MET A 161 -9.88 -3.30 18.67
C MET A 161 -10.89 -2.69 19.65
N LEU A 162 -11.30 -1.43 19.43
CA LEU A 162 -12.30 -0.77 20.27
C LEU A 162 -13.66 -1.47 20.15
N VAL A 163 -14.09 -1.72 18.92
CA VAL A 163 -15.34 -2.41 18.60
C VAL A 163 -15.35 -3.84 19.17
N LYS A 164 -14.25 -4.59 19.06
CA LYS A 164 -14.09 -5.91 19.70
C LYS A 164 -14.17 -5.83 21.22
N ARG A 165 -13.60 -4.79 21.84
CA ARG A 165 -13.72 -4.57 23.30
C ARG A 165 -15.16 -4.31 23.74
N ILE A 166 -15.92 -3.51 22.97
CA ILE A 166 -17.35 -3.30 23.22
C ILE A 166 -18.11 -4.63 23.11
N LYS A 167 -17.78 -5.44 22.10
CA LYS A 167 -18.37 -6.77 21.94
C LYS A 167 -18.16 -7.65 23.17
N ASP A 168 -16.91 -7.78 23.59
CA ASP A 168 -16.52 -8.69 24.68
C ASP A 168 -17.00 -8.20 26.05
N ALA A 169 -17.04 -6.89 26.27
CA ALA A 169 -17.41 -6.30 27.55
C ALA A 169 -18.92 -6.07 27.72
N GLN A 170 -19.64 -5.75 26.64
CA GLN A 170 -21.00 -5.19 26.73
C GLN A 170 -22.03 -5.98 25.93
N LEU A 171 -21.78 -6.33 24.66
CA LEU A 171 -22.81 -6.90 23.76
C LEU A 171 -23.33 -8.27 24.22
N GLY A 172 -22.50 -9.07 24.91
CA GLY A 172 -22.89 -10.37 25.47
C GLY A 172 -23.18 -10.34 26.98
N SER A 173 -23.14 -9.17 27.62
CA SER A 173 -23.26 -9.08 29.07
C SER A 173 -24.69 -9.36 29.52
N GLN A 174 -24.82 -9.99 30.69
CA GLN A 174 -26.13 -10.21 31.31
C GLN A 174 -26.85 -8.89 31.59
N ASP A 175 -26.11 -7.83 31.90
CA ASP A 175 -26.64 -6.48 32.14
C ASP A 175 -27.30 -5.90 30.88
N THR A 176 -26.66 -6.03 29.71
CA THR A 176 -27.22 -5.58 28.42
C THR A 176 -28.50 -6.34 28.08
N VAL A 177 -28.52 -7.66 28.27
CA VAL A 177 -29.73 -8.49 28.03
C VAL A 177 -30.87 -8.09 28.98
N GLU A 178 -30.56 -7.81 30.24
CA GLU A 178 -31.57 -7.40 31.22
C GLU A 178 -32.09 -5.98 30.96
N ARG A 179 -31.24 -5.06 30.49
CA ARG A 179 -31.67 -3.72 30.04
C ARG A 179 -32.66 -3.81 28.88
N LEU A 180 -32.35 -4.61 27.86
CA LEU A 180 -33.26 -4.86 26.74
C LEU A 180 -34.57 -5.50 27.19
N ARG A 181 -34.52 -6.47 28.12
CA ARG A 181 -35.76 -7.05 28.67
C ARG A 181 -36.64 -6.00 29.33
N LYS A 182 -36.03 -5.13 30.15
CA LYS A 182 -36.73 -4.10 30.91
C LYS A 182 -37.34 -3.01 30.04
N CYS A 183 -36.69 -2.62 28.94
CA CYS A 183 -37.24 -1.58 28.07
C CYS A 183 -38.53 -2.01 27.36
N HIS A 184 -38.80 -3.32 27.26
CA HIS A 184 -40.03 -3.89 26.70
C HIS A 184 -41.09 -4.29 27.73
N GLU A 185 -40.84 -4.09 29.02
CA GLU A 185 -41.80 -4.44 30.08
C GLU A 185 -43.11 -3.64 29.95
N GLY A 186 -44.23 -4.35 29.80
CA GLY A 186 -45.56 -3.74 29.71
C GLY A 186 -45.97 -3.29 28.32
N GLU A 187 -45.12 -3.50 27.31
CA GLU A 187 -45.45 -3.29 25.91
C GLU A 187 -46.34 -4.41 25.36
N ARG A 188 -47.23 -4.07 24.42
CA ARG A 188 -48.21 -5.01 23.86
C ARG A 188 -47.56 -6.19 23.14
N ASP A 189 -46.45 -5.91 22.45
CA ASP A 189 -45.66 -6.87 21.67
C ASP A 189 -44.23 -7.01 22.25
N GLY A 190 -44.07 -6.78 23.55
CA GLY A 190 -42.77 -6.68 24.22
C GLY A 190 -41.91 -7.94 24.15
N ASP A 191 -42.52 -9.13 24.19
CA ASP A 191 -41.78 -10.41 24.06
C ASP A 191 -41.19 -10.60 22.66
N GLU A 192 -41.92 -10.17 21.61
CA GLU A 192 -41.46 -10.26 20.21
C GLU A 192 -40.33 -9.25 19.95
N ASN A 193 -40.54 -7.99 20.35
CA ASN A 193 -39.51 -6.95 20.20
C ASN A 193 -38.23 -7.25 21.00
N PHE A 194 -38.36 -7.85 22.19
CA PHE A 194 -37.20 -8.29 22.95
C PHE A 194 -36.41 -9.37 22.22
N GLN A 195 -37.09 -10.35 21.61
CA GLN A 195 -36.42 -11.38 20.82
C GLN A 195 -35.74 -10.80 19.58
N ASP A 196 -36.40 -9.87 18.87
CA ASP A 196 -35.81 -9.17 17.73
C ASP A 196 -34.52 -8.43 18.11
N ASP A 197 -34.48 -7.79 19.29
CA ASP A 197 -33.29 -7.11 19.80
C ASP A 197 -32.16 -8.07 20.20
N LEU A 198 -32.49 -9.27 20.70
CA LEU A 198 -31.48 -10.31 20.94
C LEU A 198 -30.87 -10.80 19.62
N ASP A 199 -31.70 -11.00 18.60
CA ASP A 199 -31.24 -11.38 17.27
C ASP A 199 -30.41 -10.26 16.63
N ALA A 200 -30.78 -9.00 16.85
CA ALA A 200 -30.03 -7.81 16.42
C ALA A 200 -28.66 -7.72 17.11
N LEU A 201 -28.58 -7.97 18.43
CA LEU A 201 -27.31 -8.09 19.15
C LEU A 201 -26.41 -9.17 18.54
N GLU A 202 -26.98 -10.33 18.20
CA GLU A 202 -26.21 -11.43 17.62
C GLU A 202 -25.74 -11.09 16.20
N ARG A 203 -26.57 -10.46 15.37
CA ARG A 203 -26.17 -9.91 14.06
C ARG A 203 -25.01 -8.92 14.21
N LEU A 204 -25.06 -8.03 15.20
CA LEU A 204 -24.01 -7.06 15.46
C LEU A 204 -22.70 -7.73 15.89
N LYS A 205 -22.74 -8.73 16.77
CA LYS A 205 -21.53 -9.50 17.15
C LYS A 205 -20.91 -10.19 15.93
N ASN A 206 -21.74 -10.83 15.11
CA ASN A 206 -21.27 -11.49 13.89
C ASN A 206 -20.64 -10.49 12.92
N LEU A 207 -21.25 -9.32 12.73
CA LEU A 207 -20.68 -8.25 11.91
C LEU A 207 -19.28 -7.84 12.42
N ILE A 208 -19.12 -7.69 13.73
CA ILE A 208 -17.83 -7.38 14.36
C ILE A 208 -16.81 -8.51 14.15
N ASP A 209 -17.23 -9.76 14.27
CA ASP A 209 -16.36 -10.94 14.13
C ASP A 209 -15.90 -11.18 12.70
N THR A 210 -16.67 -10.74 11.70
CA THR A 210 -16.25 -10.78 10.30
C THR A 210 -15.16 -9.77 9.96
N GLN A 211 -14.92 -8.77 10.80
CA GLN A 211 -13.84 -7.81 10.57
C GLN A 211 -12.49 -8.43 10.94
N ASN A 212 -11.56 -8.51 9.99
CA ASN A 212 -10.19 -8.98 10.22
C ASN A 212 -9.10 -8.09 9.59
N MET A 213 -9.22 -6.78 9.83
CA MET A 213 -8.41 -5.76 9.17
C MET A 213 -6.91 -5.91 9.40
N GLU A 214 -6.48 -6.29 10.60
CA GLU A 214 -5.05 -6.47 10.88
C GLU A 214 -4.41 -7.52 9.96
N ASP A 215 -4.96 -8.74 9.93
CA ASP A 215 -4.45 -9.84 9.10
C ASP A 215 -4.61 -9.56 7.60
N ASP A 216 -5.72 -8.93 7.21
CA ASP A 216 -6.06 -8.72 5.81
C ASP A 216 -5.28 -7.56 5.16
N THR A 217 -4.70 -6.66 5.96
CA THR A 217 -3.97 -5.47 5.45
C THR A 217 -2.46 -5.50 5.71
N GLN A 218 -1.98 -6.28 6.68
CA GLN A 218 -0.55 -6.32 7.04
C GLN A 218 0.35 -6.73 5.86
N GLY A 219 -0.07 -7.73 5.07
CA GLY A 219 0.70 -8.20 3.92
C GLY A 219 0.93 -7.12 2.86
N SER A 220 -0.11 -6.33 2.56
CA SER A 220 0.00 -5.22 1.59
C SER A 220 0.91 -4.10 2.09
N LEU A 221 0.86 -3.78 3.39
CA LEU A 221 1.74 -2.78 3.98
C LEU A 221 3.22 -3.20 3.91
N GLN A 222 3.53 -4.46 4.24
CA GLN A 222 4.88 -5.00 4.12
C GLN A 222 5.39 -4.94 2.67
N ASN A 223 4.55 -5.29 1.70
CA ASN A 223 4.91 -5.20 0.29
C ASN A 223 5.23 -3.77 -0.15
N LEU A 224 4.43 -2.77 0.27
CA LEU A 224 4.71 -1.37 -0.07
C LEU A 224 5.98 -0.86 0.60
N GLN A 225 6.21 -1.19 1.87
CA GLN A 225 7.45 -0.82 2.56
C GLN A 225 8.69 -1.41 1.86
N GLN A 226 8.57 -2.63 1.35
CA GLN A 226 9.62 -3.24 0.55
C GLN A 226 9.82 -2.51 -0.78
N ALA A 227 8.74 -2.10 -1.46
CA ALA A 227 8.81 -1.30 -2.68
C ALA A 227 9.49 0.05 -2.44
N VAL A 228 9.19 0.74 -1.33
CA VAL A 228 9.84 2.00 -0.92
C VAL A 228 11.35 1.79 -0.70
N GLY A 229 11.74 0.76 0.04
CA GLY A 229 13.15 0.44 0.24
C GLY A 229 13.87 0.21 -1.09
N ALA A 230 13.21 -0.51 -2.01
CA ALA A 230 13.76 -0.80 -3.32
C ALA A 230 13.94 0.45 -4.20
N THR A 231 13.02 1.42 -4.17
CA THR A 231 13.19 2.67 -4.93
C THR A 231 14.36 3.49 -4.43
N VAL A 232 14.57 3.53 -3.11
CA VAL A 232 15.72 4.20 -2.48
C VAL A 232 17.05 3.57 -2.92
N GLU A 233 17.12 2.24 -3.05
CA GLU A 233 18.33 1.56 -3.53
C GLU A 233 18.73 2.02 -4.94
N ILE A 234 17.77 2.16 -5.86
CA ILE A 234 18.04 2.59 -7.24
C ILE A 234 18.49 4.06 -7.28
N VAL A 235 17.88 4.92 -6.45
CA VAL A 235 18.28 6.32 -6.28
C VAL A 235 19.72 6.43 -5.78
N ASN A 236 20.10 5.61 -4.81
CA ASN A 236 21.47 5.56 -4.29
C ASN A 236 22.47 5.11 -5.36
N ASP A 237 22.11 4.12 -6.18
CA ASP A 237 22.96 3.66 -7.28
C ASP A 237 23.22 4.78 -8.30
N LEU A 238 22.17 5.50 -8.74
CA LEU A 238 22.33 6.60 -9.69
C LEU A 238 23.10 7.78 -9.10
N THR A 239 22.94 8.05 -7.81
CA THR A 239 23.72 9.06 -7.10
C THR A 239 25.20 8.69 -7.10
N ALA A 240 25.53 7.43 -6.73
CA ALA A 240 26.90 6.94 -6.74
C ALA A 240 27.53 6.98 -8.15
N LEU A 241 26.75 6.69 -9.20
CA LEU A 241 27.21 6.82 -10.59
C LEU A 241 27.47 8.29 -10.96
N SER A 242 26.57 9.20 -10.58
CA SER A 242 26.73 10.64 -10.82
C SER A 242 28.00 11.19 -10.16
N ASP A 243 28.22 10.84 -8.89
CA ASP A 243 29.40 11.26 -8.12
C ASP A 243 30.67 10.69 -8.73
N TYR A 244 30.66 9.42 -9.14
CA TYR A 244 31.80 8.80 -9.83
C TYR A 244 32.19 9.59 -11.09
N VAL A 245 31.22 9.96 -11.93
CA VAL A 245 31.46 10.72 -13.18
C VAL A 245 32.01 12.13 -12.90
N ALA A 246 31.60 12.74 -11.78
CA ALA A 246 32.09 14.04 -11.36
C ALA A 246 33.55 13.99 -10.85
N GLU A 247 33.87 12.96 -10.07
CA GLU A 247 35.15 12.84 -9.37
C GLU A 247 36.26 12.19 -10.22
N HIS A 248 35.89 11.33 -11.18
CA HIS A 248 36.84 10.55 -11.97
C HIS A 248 36.87 11.03 -13.42
N THR A 249 37.82 11.91 -13.71
CA THR A 249 38.00 12.50 -15.05
C THR A 249 39.02 11.77 -15.92
N GLU A 250 39.88 10.96 -15.30
CA GLU A 250 40.94 10.23 -15.99
C GLU A 250 40.38 9.12 -16.89
N PRO A 251 41.01 8.85 -18.06
CA PRO A 251 40.64 7.72 -18.92
C PRO A 251 40.90 6.38 -18.20
N GLY A 252 40.08 5.37 -18.48
CA GLY A 252 40.17 4.09 -17.80
C GLY A 252 39.02 3.15 -18.11
N PRO A 253 38.93 1.99 -17.42
CA PRO A 253 37.74 1.17 -17.50
C PRO A 253 36.53 1.99 -17.00
N GLY A 254 35.50 2.12 -17.83
CA GLY A 254 34.29 2.84 -17.45
C GLY A 254 33.60 2.20 -16.23
N PRO A 255 32.83 2.97 -15.45
CA PRO A 255 32.23 2.50 -14.20
C PRO A 255 31.31 1.29 -14.39
N LEU A 256 30.66 1.16 -15.56
CA LEU A 256 29.70 0.10 -15.84
C LEU A 256 30.29 -1.06 -16.66
N LEU A 257 31.62 -1.17 -16.77
CA LEU A 257 32.27 -2.15 -17.66
C LEU A 257 31.88 -3.61 -17.35
N ASN A 258 31.64 -3.93 -16.08
CA ASN A 258 31.29 -5.28 -15.64
C ASN A 258 29.77 -5.53 -15.62
N LEU A 259 28.95 -4.50 -15.89
CA LEU A 259 27.50 -4.67 -15.83
C LEU A 259 26.98 -5.32 -17.11
N GLU A 260 26.20 -6.38 -16.96
CA GLU A 260 25.46 -6.97 -18.08
C GLU A 260 24.25 -6.11 -18.44
N LYS A 261 24.45 -5.13 -19.32
CA LYS A 261 23.41 -4.22 -19.80
C LYS A 261 22.14 -4.95 -20.28
N ALA A 262 22.29 -6.08 -20.96
CA ALA A 262 21.15 -6.86 -21.44
C ALA A 262 20.29 -7.38 -20.27
N THR A 263 20.93 -7.94 -19.25
CA THR A 263 20.29 -8.45 -18.03
C THR A 263 19.60 -7.31 -17.26
N LEU A 264 20.25 -6.15 -17.12
CA LEU A 264 19.65 -4.95 -16.53
C LEU A 264 18.36 -4.54 -17.25
N LEU A 265 18.39 -4.48 -18.58
CA LEU A 265 17.24 -4.07 -19.39
C LEU A 265 16.11 -5.09 -19.35
N GLU A 266 16.45 -6.38 -19.34
CA GLU A 266 15.48 -7.46 -19.16
C GLU A 266 14.74 -7.33 -17.83
N MET A 267 15.45 -7.04 -16.73
CA MET A 267 14.83 -6.83 -15.42
C MET A 267 13.84 -5.64 -15.43
N TRP A 268 14.21 -4.51 -16.04
CA TRP A 268 13.31 -3.36 -16.17
C TRP A 268 12.08 -3.68 -17.03
N SER A 269 12.25 -4.41 -18.13
CA SER A 269 11.14 -4.87 -18.97
C SER A 269 10.20 -5.79 -18.19
N ASN A 270 10.75 -6.78 -17.49
CA ASN A 270 9.98 -7.73 -16.68
C ASN A 270 9.20 -7.02 -15.58
N LEU A 271 9.82 -6.05 -14.90
CA LEU A 271 9.12 -5.22 -13.91
C LEU A 271 7.92 -4.50 -14.54
N GLY A 272 8.11 -3.85 -15.69
CA GLY A 272 7.01 -3.16 -16.37
C GLY A 272 5.83 -4.09 -16.68
N VAL A 273 6.11 -5.31 -17.13
CA VAL A 273 5.08 -6.33 -17.42
C VAL A 273 4.35 -6.78 -16.16
N GLU A 274 5.10 -7.13 -15.10
CA GLU A 274 4.50 -7.65 -13.87
C GLU A 274 3.71 -6.57 -13.11
N VAL A 275 4.17 -5.32 -13.14
CA VAL A 275 3.44 -4.20 -12.54
C VAL A 275 2.18 -3.89 -13.34
N GLN A 276 2.23 -3.93 -14.68
CA GLN A 276 1.03 -3.75 -15.50
C GLN A 276 -0.01 -4.84 -15.21
N LYS A 277 0.42 -6.09 -15.12
CA LYS A 277 -0.44 -7.21 -14.73
C LYS A 277 -1.07 -6.98 -13.36
N PHE A 278 -0.27 -6.55 -12.38
CA PHE A 278 -0.77 -6.23 -11.04
C PHE A 278 -1.82 -5.10 -11.07
N ILE A 279 -1.62 -4.05 -11.87
CA ILE A 279 -2.60 -2.99 -12.06
C ILE A 279 -3.90 -3.55 -12.64
N ASP A 280 -3.79 -4.30 -13.74
CA ASP A 280 -4.94 -4.84 -14.48
C ASP A 280 -5.78 -5.80 -13.62
N ASP A 281 -5.12 -6.61 -12.80
CA ASP A 281 -5.76 -7.65 -11.99
C ASP A 281 -6.32 -7.13 -10.65
N TYR A 282 -5.74 -6.07 -10.08
CA TYR A 282 -6.02 -5.68 -8.69
C TYR A 282 -6.35 -4.20 -8.46
N MET A 283 -6.03 -3.28 -9.38
CA MET A 283 -6.14 -1.83 -9.13
C MET A 283 -7.28 -1.15 -9.91
N SER A 284 -8.19 -1.93 -10.51
CA SER A 284 -9.40 -1.46 -11.23
C SER A 284 -10.56 -1.15 -10.29
#